data_AF-A0A1Q3SRF7-F1
#
_entry.id   AF-A0A1Q3SRF7-F1
#
_cell.length_a   1.000
_cell.length_b   1.000
_cell.length_c   1.000
_cell.angle_alpha   90.00
_cell.angle_beta   90.00
_cell.angle_gamma   90.00
#
_symmetry.space_group_name_H-M   'P 1'
#
loop_
_entity.id
_entity.type
_entity.pdbx_description
1 polymer ?
#
loop_
_entity_poly.entity_id
_entity_poly.type
_entity_poly.pdbx_seq_one_letter_code
_entity_poly.pdbx_strand_id
1 'polypeptide(L)'
;MEVQEQHFEDTSFEVGYIITYDDGRKDNFGKFPLSDRPHDQFAIFKKMAELEPLIYQASYIFGMVRLQKEHKPHSHTIEYYKSDIKELAQNLARPGIIRKVYPGPNKE
;
A
#
# COMPACT_ATOMS: atom_id res chain seq x y z
N MET A 1 -33.19 3.66 -26.66
CA MET A 1 -31.81 3.18 -26.47
C MET A 1 -31.60 3.16 -24.97
N GLU A 2 -31.80 2.01 -24.33
CA GLU A 2 -31.60 1.86 -22.90
C GLU A 2 -30.09 1.80 -22.62
N VAL A 3 -29.63 2.71 -21.76
CA VAL A 3 -28.26 2.71 -21.25
C VAL A 3 -28.19 1.54 -20.28
N GLN A 4 -27.54 0.44 -20.67
CA GLN A 4 -27.18 -0.62 -19.73
C GLN A 4 -26.18 -0.02 -18.74
N GLU A 5 -26.68 0.39 -17.58
CA GLU A 5 -25.85 0.67 -16.42
C GLU A 5 -25.06 -0.59 -16.13
N GLN A 6 -23.76 -0.56 -16.46
CA GLN A 6 -22.82 -1.58 -16.06
C GLN A 6 -22.76 -1.54 -14.54
N HIS A 7 -23.57 -2.37 -13.90
CA HIS A 7 -23.38 -2.79 -12.52
C HIS A 7 -22.02 -3.49 -12.46
N PHE A 8 -20.96 -2.72 -12.17
CA PHE A 8 -19.71 -3.30 -11.71
C PHE A 8 -20.03 -3.91 -10.35
N GLU A 9 -20.12 -5.24 -10.31
CA GLU A 9 -20.24 -5.98 -9.06
C GLU A 9 -19.20 -5.45 -8.08
N ASP A 10 -19.63 -5.03 -6.88
CA ASP A 10 -18.80 -4.59 -5.76
C ASP A 10 -17.72 -5.65 -5.45
N THR A 11 -16.62 -5.59 -6.18
CA THR A 11 -15.46 -6.48 -6.04
C THR A 11 -14.51 -5.77 -5.09
N SER A 12 -14.79 -5.88 -3.78
CA SER A 12 -13.90 -5.38 -2.74
C SER A 12 -12.67 -6.30 -2.60
N PHE A 13 -11.49 -5.71 -2.63
CA PHE A 13 -10.24 -6.42 -2.35
C PHE A 13 -9.80 -6.15 -0.91
N GLU A 14 -9.03 -7.06 -0.33
CA GLU A 14 -8.33 -6.86 0.94
C GLU A 14 -6.83 -7.02 0.69
N VAL A 15 -6.05 -6.08 1.21
CA VAL A 15 -4.60 -6.18 1.24
C VAL A 15 -4.20 -6.60 2.63
N GLY A 16 -3.52 -7.73 2.78
CA GLY A 16 -2.74 -8.05 3.98
C GLY A 16 -1.28 -7.69 3.74
N TYR A 17 -0.58 -7.15 4.74
CA TYR A 17 0.84 -6.78 4.59
C TYR A 17 1.65 -7.00 5.86
N ILE A 18 2.97 -7.13 5.67
CA ILE A 18 4.00 -7.31 6.69
C ILE A 18 5.10 -6.29 6.42
N ILE A 19 5.53 -5.55 7.44
CA ILE A 19 6.61 -4.56 7.35
C ILE A 19 7.75 -4.95 8.26
N THR A 20 8.96 -5.08 7.73
CA THR A 20 10.19 -5.42 8.48
C THR A 20 11.15 -4.24 8.50
N TYR A 21 11.80 -4.00 9.66
CA TYR A 21 12.76 -2.90 9.89
C TYR A 21 14.16 -3.43 10.24
N ASP A 22 15.22 -2.67 9.93
CA ASP A 22 16.63 -3.07 10.12
C ASP A 22 17.03 -3.32 11.58
N ASP A 23 16.36 -2.67 12.54
CA ASP A 23 16.65 -2.79 13.97
C ASP A 23 15.88 -3.92 14.65
N GLY A 24 15.23 -4.78 13.86
CA GLY A 24 14.42 -5.88 14.37
C GLY A 24 13.13 -5.43 15.05
N ARG A 25 12.77 -4.13 15.00
CA ARG A 25 11.44 -3.69 15.42
C ARG A 25 10.41 -4.36 14.51
N LYS A 26 9.54 -5.14 15.17
CA LYS A 26 8.28 -5.77 14.73
C LYS A 26 8.06 -5.84 13.21
N ASP A 27 8.05 -7.08 12.72
CA ASP A 27 7.24 -7.46 11.55
C ASP A 27 5.80 -7.00 11.81
N ASN A 28 5.46 -5.78 11.39
CA ASN A 28 4.15 -5.20 11.67
C ASN A 28 3.17 -5.72 10.63
N PHE A 29 2.10 -6.35 11.09
CA PHE A 29 1.06 -6.94 10.25
C PHE A 29 -0.13 -6.01 10.18
N GLY A 30 -0.65 -5.77 8.98
CA GLY A 30 -1.84 -4.95 8.80
C GLY A 30 -2.71 -5.44 7.66
N LYS A 31 -3.94 -4.93 7.62
CA LYS A 31 -4.83 -5.16 6.48
C LYS A 31 -5.80 -4.01 6.24
N PHE A 32 -6.18 -3.78 5.00
CA PHE A 32 -7.20 -2.79 4.63
C PHE A 32 -7.96 -3.17 3.37
N PRO A 33 -9.22 -2.73 3.23
CA PRO A 33 -9.98 -2.92 2.00
C PRO A 33 -9.48 -1.96 0.90
N LEU A 34 -9.53 -2.41 -0.34
CA LEU A 34 -9.41 -1.57 -1.53
C LEU A 34 -10.75 -1.56 -2.26
N SER A 35 -11.24 -0.36 -2.59
CA SER A 35 -12.57 -0.18 -3.17
C SER A 35 -12.62 -0.25 -4.70
N ASP A 36 -11.52 -0.08 -5.45
CA ASP A 36 -11.60 0.10 -6.93
C ASP A 36 -10.36 -0.39 -7.70
N ARG A 37 -10.54 -1.05 -8.86
CA ARG A 37 -9.46 -1.40 -9.80
C ARG A 37 -9.16 -0.26 -10.80
N PRO A 38 -7.91 -0.13 -11.29
CA PRO A 38 -6.72 -0.93 -11.01
C PRO A 38 -6.01 -0.51 -9.72
N HIS A 39 -5.52 -1.50 -8.95
CA HIS A 39 -4.75 -1.25 -7.74
C HIS A 39 -3.26 -1.17 -8.07
N ASP A 40 -2.80 0.03 -8.41
CA ASP A 40 -1.37 0.24 -8.67
C ASP A 40 -0.57 0.17 -7.37
N GLN A 41 0.66 -0.38 -7.44
CA GLN A 41 1.56 -0.51 -6.29
C GLN A 41 1.76 0.81 -5.53
N PHE A 42 1.73 1.96 -6.21
CA PHE A 42 1.83 3.28 -5.58
C PHE A 42 0.61 3.63 -4.73
N ALA A 43 -0.61 3.31 -5.19
CA ALA A 43 -1.85 3.58 -4.45
C ALA A 43 -1.93 2.71 -3.19
N ILE A 44 -1.52 1.45 -3.30
CA ILE A 44 -1.44 0.52 -2.18
C ILE A 44 -0.40 1.02 -1.15
N PHE A 45 0.80 1.38 -1.61
CA PHE A 45 1.84 1.92 -0.74
C PHE A 45 1.41 3.23 -0.06
N LYS A 46 0.73 4.12 -0.79
CA LYS A 46 0.15 5.35 -0.21
C LYS A 46 -0.77 5.02 0.97
N LYS A 47 -1.65 4.02 0.80
CA LYS A 47 -2.59 3.65 1.86
C LYS A 47 -1.88 3.04 3.06
N MET A 48 -0.84 2.22 2.83
CA MET A 48 0.01 1.72 3.90
C MET A 48 0.71 2.87 4.64
N ALA A 49 1.20 3.89 3.93
CA ALA A 49 1.84 5.07 4.54
C ALA A 49 0.88 5.96 5.34
N GLU A 50 -0.40 6.00 4.98
CA GLU A 50 -1.45 6.65 5.79
C GLU A 50 -1.70 5.92 7.12
N LEU A 51 -1.61 4.58 7.11
CA LEU A 51 -1.85 3.74 8.28
C LEU A 51 -0.61 3.59 9.17
N GLU A 52 0.58 3.54 8.56
CA GLU A 52 1.88 3.30 9.18
C GLU A 52 2.83 4.47 8.90
N PRO A 53 2.82 5.52 9.75
CA PRO A 53 3.61 6.73 9.51
C PRO A 53 5.11 6.51 9.40
N LEU A 54 5.64 5.41 9.98
CA LEU A 54 7.06 5.05 9.97
C LEU A 54 7.46 4.11 8.82
N ILE A 55 6.55 3.80 7.89
CA ILE A 55 6.79 2.85 6.80
C ILE A 55 8.02 3.17 5.95
N TYR A 56 8.44 4.44 5.90
CA TYR A 56 9.63 4.88 5.16
C TYR A 56 10.95 4.40 5.77
N GLN A 57 10.93 3.96 7.03
CA GLN A 57 12.08 3.34 7.70
C GLN A 57 12.14 1.83 7.45
N ALA A 58 11.14 1.26 6.78
CA ALA A 58 11.09 -0.16 6.51
C ALA A 58 12.22 -0.59 5.56
N SER A 59 12.73 -1.78 5.82
CA SER A 59 13.75 -2.45 5.01
C SER A 59 13.11 -3.33 3.95
N TYR A 60 11.94 -3.86 4.25
CA TYR A 60 11.16 -4.70 3.35
C TYR A 60 9.68 -4.64 3.72
N ILE A 61 8.83 -4.68 2.70
CA ILE A 61 7.38 -4.80 2.86
C ILE A 61 6.91 -5.93 1.96
N PHE A 62 6.20 -6.89 2.54
CA PHE A 62 5.48 -7.93 1.81
C PHE A 62 3.99 -7.65 1.88
N GLY A 63 3.30 -7.67 0.74
CA GLY A 63 1.86 -7.49 0.65
C GLY A 63 1.19 -8.59 -0.18
N MET A 64 -0.03 -8.95 0.19
CA MET A 64 -0.87 -9.88 -0.54
C MET A 64 -2.25 -9.24 -0.74
N VAL A 65 -2.64 -9.11 -2.00
CA VAL A 65 -3.95 -8.60 -2.41
C VAL A 65 -4.85 -9.79 -2.73
N ARG A 66 -6.00 -9.89 -2.06
CA ARG A 66 -7.00 -10.94 -2.27
C ARG A 66 -8.38 -10.36 -2.51
N LEU A 67 -9.22 -11.05 -3.28
CA LEU A 67 -10.63 -10.69 -3.41
C LEU A 67 -11.40 -11.14 -2.16
N GLN A 68 -12.25 -10.28 -1.58
CA GLN A 68 -12.98 -10.64 -0.35
C GLN A 68 -14.07 -11.70 -0.58
N LYS A 69 -14.68 -11.73 -1.77
CA LYS A 69 -15.88 -12.51 -2.06
C LYS A 69 -15.65 -13.86 -2.76
N GLU A 70 -14.47 -14.12 -3.34
CA GLU A 70 -14.20 -15.42 -3.97
C GLU A 70 -13.33 -16.31 -3.07
N HIS A 71 -13.77 -17.53 -2.84
CA HIS A 71 -12.95 -18.64 -2.32
C HIS A 71 -11.87 -19.12 -3.31
N LYS A 72 -11.60 -18.37 -4.39
CA LYS A 72 -10.60 -18.73 -5.40
C LYS A 72 -9.26 -18.03 -5.13
N PRO A 73 -8.13 -18.68 -5.42
CA PRO A 73 -6.80 -18.25 -5.01
C PRO A 73 -6.20 -17.19 -5.94
N HIS A 74 -7.01 -16.28 -6.49
CA HIS A 74 -6.48 -15.16 -7.27
C HIS A 74 -5.93 -14.09 -6.33
N SER A 75 -4.87 -14.46 -5.60
CA SER A 75 -4.05 -13.56 -4.81
C SER A 75 -2.89 -13.05 -5.65
N HIS A 76 -2.64 -11.75 -5.61
CA HIS A 76 -1.41 -11.18 -6.16
C HIS A 76 -0.53 -10.73 -5.00
N THR A 77 0.77 -11.05 -5.09
CA THR A 77 1.77 -10.58 -4.13
C THR A 77 2.43 -9.31 -4.65
N ILE A 78 2.73 -8.41 -3.73
CA ILE A 78 3.48 -7.19 -3.96
C ILE A 78 4.62 -7.16 -2.95
N GLU A 79 5.81 -6.79 -3.41
CA GLU A 79 6.99 -6.72 -2.57
C GLU A 79 7.66 -5.38 -2.80
N TYR A 80 8.06 -4.73 -1.72
CA TYR A 80 8.82 -3.49 -1.77
C TYR A 80 10.14 -3.69 -1.04
N TYR A 81 11.24 -3.51 -1.76
CA TYR A 81 12.57 -3.48 -1.17
C TYR A 81 12.89 -2.08 -0.67
N LYS A 82 13.89 -1.95 0.20
CA LYS A 82 14.33 -0.68 0.78
C LYS A 82 14.53 0.46 -0.24
N SER A 83 15.02 0.14 -1.45
CA SER A 83 15.15 1.11 -2.54
C SER A 83 13.79 1.63 -3.01
N ASP A 84 12.86 0.71 -3.25
CA ASP A 84 11.52 1.01 -3.77
C ASP A 84 10.72 1.79 -2.74
N ILE A 85 10.81 1.40 -1.47
CA ILE A 85 10.18 2.09 -0.35
C ILE A 85 10.64 3.55 -0.30
N LYS A 86 11.96 3.79 -0.42
CA LYS A 86 12.51 5.15 -0.43
C LYS A 86 12.01 5.95 -1.64
N GLU A 87 12.00 5.35 -2.82
CA GLU A 87 11.54 6.01 -4.04
C GLU A 87 10.05 6.37 -3.96
N LEU A 88 9.20 5.41 -3.57
CA LEU A 88 7.77 5.60 -3.42
C LEU A 88 7.46 6.63 -2.33
N ALA A 89 8.18 6.59 -1.21
CA ALA A 89 8.02 7.56 -0.14
C ALA A 89 8.47 8.97 -0.54
N GLN A 90 9.54 9.10 -1.33
CA GLN A 90 9.93 10.38 -1.93
C GLN A 90 8.86 10.92 -2.89
N ASN A 91 8.26 10.05 -3.70
CA ASN A 91 7.17 10.41 -4.61
C ASN A 91 5.92 10.87 -3.83
N LEU A 92 5.64 10.28 -2.67
CA LEU A 92 4.57 10.74 -1.76
C LEU A 92 4.90 12.06 -1.05
N ALA A 93 6.17 12.30 -0.74
CA ALA A 93 6.65 13.52 -0.08
C ALA A 93 6.68 14.75 -1.02
N ARG A 94 6.47 14.56 -2.33
CA ARG A 94 6.30 15.69 -3.26
C ARG A 94 5.13 16.56 -2.79
N PRO A 95 5.31 17.90 -2.78
CA PRO A 95 4.35 18.82 -2.20
C PRO A 95 2.96 18.64 -2.83
N GLY A 96 2.02 18.08 -2.07
CA GLY A 96 0.63 17.92 -2.49
C GLY A 96 -0.02 16.55 -2.24
N ILE A 97 0.75 15.47 -1.99
CA ILE A 97 0.17 14.10 -1.93
C ILE A 97 -0.07 13.60 -0.50
N ILE A 98 0.84 13.88 0.44
CA ILE A 98 0.64 13.64 1.88
C ILE A 98 1.14 14.87 2.65
N ARG A 99 0.25 15.58 3.35
CA ARG A 99 0.65 16.70 4.22
C ARG A 99 1.35 16.15 5.48
N LYS A 100 2.68 16.16 5.43
CA LYS A 100 3.61 16.06 6.58
C LYS A 100 3.59 14.75 7.39
N VAL A 101 4.44 13.79 7.01
CA VAL A 101 5.09 12.88 7.99
C VAL A 101 6.57 12.60 7.67
N TYR A 102 7.15 13.19 6.63
CA TYR A 102 8.58 13.02 6.35
C TYR A 102 9.39 13.99 7.20
N PRO A 103 10.20 13.54 8.18
CA PRO A 103 11.34 14.35 8.59
C PRO A 103 12.25 14.37 7.36
N GLY A 104 12.40 15.56 6.75
CA GLY A 104 13.35 15.74 5.67
C GLY A 104 14.75 15.29 6.10
N PRO A 105 15.68 15.08 5.16
CA PRO A 105 17.05 14.77 5.51
C PRO A 105 17.58 15.90 6.42
N ASN A 106 17.86 15.58 7.69
CA ASN A 106 18.57 16.49 8.58
C ASN A 106 19.91 16.81 7.92
N LYS A 107 20.08 18.07 7.56
CA LYS A 107 21.40 18.64 7.34
C LYS A 107 21.87 19.11 8.71
N GLU A 108 22.68 18.29 9.36
CA GLU A 108 23.71 18.76 10.29
C GLU A 108 25.08 18.40 9.71
#